data_AF-A0A317WQI1-F1
#
_entry.id   AF-A0A317WQI1-F1
#
_cell.length_a   1.000
_cell.length_b   1.000
_cell.length_c   1.000
_cell.angle_alpha   90.00
_cell.angle_beta   90.00
_cell.angle_gamma   90.00
#
_symmetry.space_group_name_H-M   'P 1'
#
loop_
_entity.id
_entity.type
_entity.pdbx_description
1 polymer ?
#
loop_
_entity_poly.entity_id
_entity_poly.type
_entity_poly.pdbx_seq_one_letter_code
_entity_poly.pdbx_strand_id
1 'polypeptide(L)' 'MCSQYFYQYDCGCIVPEGDVVFCAKRGTSSCTGVRQQIRRREGYNCPSHGG' A
#
# COMPACT_ATOMS: atom_id res chain seq x y z
N MET A 1 8.95 6.76 9.37
CA MET A 1 9.23 5.96 8.16
C MET A 1 8.14 6.26 7.14
N CYS A 2 8.47 6.46 5.86
CA CYS A 2 7.43 6.63 4.84
C CYS A 2 6.84 5.25 4.51
N SER A 3 5.52 5.16 4.35
CA SER A 3 4.82 3.88 4.13
C SER A 3 3.78 4.00 3.03
N GLN A 4 3.66 2.98 2.19
CA GLN A 4 2.56 2.82 1.25
C GLN A 4 1.88 1.48 1.49
N TYR A 5 0.56 1.50 1.64
CA TYR A 5 -0.22 0.30 1.89
C TYR A 5 -0.89 -0.17 0.60
N PHE A 6 -0.92 -1.48 0.41
CA PHE A 6 -1.58 -2.13 -0.72
C PHE A 6 -2.47 -3.24 -0.20
N TYR A 7 -3.65 -3.38 -0.81
CA TYR A 7 -4.52 -4.53 -0.61
C TYR A 7 -4.21 -5.60 -1.63
N GLN A 8 -3.96 -6.82 -1.15
CA GLN A 8 -3.92 -8.01 -1.99
C GLN A 8 -5.21 -8.80 -1.80
N TYR A 9 -5.98 -8.93 -2.87
CA TYR A 9 -7.23 -9.71 -2.91
C TYR A 9 -6.95 -11.17 -3.29
N ASP A 10 -7.90 -12.06 -3.01
CA ASP A 10 -7.79 -13.50 -3.34
C ASP A 10 -7.60 -13.79 -4.82
N CYS A 11 -8.15 -12.92 -5.69
CA CYS A 11 -7.95 -13.00 -7.13
C CYS A 11 -6.52 -12.64 -7.57
N GLY A 12 -5.63 -12.29 -6.64
CA GLY A 12 -4.24 -11.92 -6.89
C GLY A 12 -4.01 -10.44 -7.19
N CYS A 13 -5.07 -9.63 -7.33
CA CYS A 13 -4.95 -8.20 -7.59
C CYS A 13 -4.33 -7.47 -6.40
N ILE A 14 -3.39 -6.57 -6.70
CA ILE A 14 -2.78 -5.67 -5.71
C ILE A 14 -3.25 -4.26 -6.04
N VAL A 15 -3.97 -3.64 -5.12
CA VAL A 15 -4.53 -2.28 -5.30
C VAL A 15 -3.96 -1.38 -4.21
N PRO A 16 -3.46 -0.17 -4.53
CA PRO A 16 -3.04 0.78 -3.50
C PRO A 16 -4.23 1.12 -2.60
N GLU A 17 -4.02 1.02 -1.28
CA GLU A 17 -5.03 1.43 -0.27
C GLU A 17 -5.20 2.95 -0.23
N GLY A 18 -4.27 3.70 -0.83
CA GLY A 18 -4.28 5.15 -0.96
C GLY A 18 -2.89 5.68 -1.34
N ASP A 19 -2.65 6.95 -1.02
CA ASP A 19 -1.36 7.60 -1.26
C ASP A 19 -0.28 7.21 -0.25
N VAL A 20 0.96 7.55 -0.58
CA VAL A 20 2.11 7.35 0.29
C VAL A 20 2.00 8.25 1.52
N VAL A 21 2.07 7.64 2.71
CA VAL A 21 2.21 8.35 3.98
C VAL A 21 3.67 8.72 4.15
N PHE A 22 4.00 10.00 4.02
CA PHE A 22 5.35 10.50 4.18
C PHE A 22 5.67 10.73 5.66
N CYS A 23 6.90 10.37 6.07
CA CYS A 23 7.38 10.74 7.39
C CYS A 23 8.04 12.12 7.40
N ALA A 24 8.17 12.70 8.60
CA ALA A 24 8.79 14.01 8.82
C ALA A 24 10.23 14.13 8.30
N LYS A 25 10.92 13.02 8.06
CA LYS A 25 12.30 13.00 7.54
C LYS A 25 12.37 13.03 6.01
N ARG A 26 11.25 13.06 5.28
CA ARG A 26 11.24 13.08 3.80
C ARG A 26 12.12 14.22 3.27
N GLY A 27 13.04 13.90 2.36
CA GLY A 27 13.98 14.86 1.77
C GLY A 27 15.26 15.07 2.58
N THR A 28 15.39 14.49 3.78
CA THR A 28 16.63 14.48 4.54
C THR A 28 17.43 13.20 4.27
N SER A 29 18.75 13.23 4.54
CA SER A 29 19.65 12.07 4.44
C SER A 29 19.25 10.91 5.36
N SER A 30 18.43 11.16 6.38
CA SER A 30 17.91 10.13 7.30
C SER A 30 16.62 9.46 6.82
N CYS A 31 16.10 9.81 5.64
CA CYS A 31 14.95 9.15 5.04
C CYS A 31 15.37 7.84 4.38
N THR A 32 14.91 6.70 4.91
CA THR A 32 15.20 5.37 4.36
C THR A 32 14.30 5.00 3.17
N GLY A 33 13.57 5.96 2.60
CA GLY A 33 12.61 5.73 1.50
C GLY A 33 11.21 5.30 1.94
N VAL A 34 10.40 4.92 0.96
CA VAL A 34 9.01 4.46 1.13
C VAL A 34 9.01 2.93 1.23
N ARG A 35 8.47 2.40 2.33
CA ARG A 35 8.31 0.96 2.49
C ARG A 35 6.90 0.55 2.08
N GLN A 36 6.80 -0.41 1.18
CA GLN A 36 5.52 -1.00 0.77
C GLN A 36 5.08 -2.03 1.79
N GLN A 37 3.79 -2.03 2.13
CA GLN A 37 3.18 -3.00 3.02
C GLN A 37 1.94 -3.60 2.35
N ILE A 38 1.96 -4.91 2.17
CA ILE A 38 0.83 -5.66 1.63
C ILE A 38 -0.08 -6.11 2.78
N ARG A 39 -1.37 -5.81 2.65
CA ARG A 39 -2.43 -6.28 3.53
C ARG A 39 -3.34 -7.20 2.73
N ARG A 40 -3.47 -8.46 3.16
CA ARG A 40 -4.39 -9.40 2.52
C ARG A 40 -5.83 -9.04 2.87
N ARG A 41 -6.70 -9.04 1.87
CA ARG A 41 -8.15 -8.91 1.99
C ARG A 41 -8.78 -10.19 1.43
N GLU A 42 -8.99 -11.14 2.34
CA GLU A 42 -9.64 -12.41 2.03
C GLU A 42 -11.17 -12.23 2.08
N GLY A 43 -11.90 -12.75 1.09
CA GLY A 43 -13.36 -12.68 1.03
C GLY A 43 -13.95 -11.30 0.68
N TYR A 44 -13.11 -10.33 0.30
CA TYR A 44 -13.56 -9.03 -0.21
C TYR A 44 -13.58 -9.02 -1.73
N ASN A 45 -14.61 -8.40 -2.30
CA ASN A 45 -14.69 -8.23 -3.74
C ASN A 45 -13.58 -7.30 -4.23
N CYS A 46 -12.88 -7.75 -5.25
CA CYS A 46 -11.82 -6.97 -5.86
C CYS A 46 -12.44 -5.90 -6.79
N PRO A 47 -12.07 -4.61 -6.64
CA PRO A 47 -12.59 -3.55 -7.50
C PRO A 47 -12.20 -3.73 -8.98
N SER A 48 -11.10 -4.44 -9.28
CA SER A 48 -10.68 -4.72 -10.66
C SER A 48 -11.57 -5.74 -11.38
N HIS A 49 -12.38 -6.51 -10.65
CA HIS A 49 -13.27 -7.54 -11.21
C HIS A 49 -14.75 -7.17 -11.09
N GLY A 50 -15.05 -5.89 -10.90
CA GLY A 50 -16.43 -5.40 -10.92
C GLY A 50 -17.11 -5.29 -9.56
N GLY A 51 -16.38 -5.51 -8.45
CA GLY A 51 -16.77 -5.07 -7.09
C GLY A 51 -18.15 -5.49 -6.60
#